data_AF-F9QEH4-F1
#
_entry.id   AF-F9QEH4-F1
#
_cell.length_a   1.000
_cell.length_b   1.000
_cell.length_c   1.000
_cell.angle_alpha   90.00
_cell.angle_beta   90.00
_cell.angle_gamma   90.00
#
_symmetry.space_group_name_H-M   'P 1'
#
loop_
_entity.id
_entity.type
_entity.pdbx_description
1 polymer ?
#
loop_
_entity_poly.entity_id
_entity_poly.type
_entity_poly.pdbx_seq_one_letter_code
_entity_poly.pdbx_strand_id
1 'polypeptide(L)'
;MRVKSFIFGSLAFFSLTTPTVLVSCYQQKNVFADNFDYKIFTQNQLYTLNNRVEFSSIFNETDHEKINKFIKNNKNLNYISTTFATIIKSYSENDLIHSSLLRRNKIKNDLYNNENFLPEIQLIIYDIYDNYDYYKRIYPNLIDIKNIRSISYLNNTEQIFYLENLIALNLNRYSIDSKNQNFNVKIKDIHSIEDNTAIKFKIELNGKSIDNEFYLKGFFSYKYVNNNYNFEDIDNKVRFNEYLSDIKMNFSDKRFNIINFDSLVDNPRNSYNLLTFIKLISDFSQSVELEVPEYRKNIDKSYKLIFKPNKTSLTKEMFQDYFFTVIVTKNNGEVQYYDWNSINFTNHYHLFNGYKDSNNIRFSYPSTTSIKFNNDPNEFVREKLSQILIETFDKYKDNLLVFNNKKMNEIEAYEFINYMPESIKFIQFQVYKEVIQYFPPKNIENYLTEVKFLNFNLDKSIPGKIFFNIDLLNNNNQSLIDQKTKQITFEISGFKGYKNI
;
A
#
# COMPACT_ATOMS: atom_id res chain seq x y z
N MET A 1 52.04 -31.12 -54.55
CA MET A 1 52.64 -31.20 -53.19
C MET A 1 51.49 -31.34 -52.20
N ARG A 2 51.28 -32.40 -51.39
CA ARG A 2 52.22 -33.30 -50.65
C ARG A 2 53.17 -32.46 -49.79
N VAL A 3 53.22 -32.55 -48.44
CA VAL A 3 52.98 -33.70 -47.53
C VAL A 3 52.44 -33.27 -46.14
N LYS A 4 51.59 -34.14 -45.53
CA LYS A 4 51.33 -34.56 -44.11
C LYS A 4 51.98 -33.76 -42.94
N SER A 5 51.44 -33.72 -41.71
CA SER A 5 50.83 -34.80 -40.88
C SER A 5 49.82 -34.29 -39.83
N PHE A 6 48.76 -34.99 -39.38
CA PHE A 6 48.48 -36.37 -38.90
C PHE A 6 48.79 -36.64 -37.40
N ILE A 7 47.82 -37.33 -36.75
CA ILE A 7 47.83 -37.99 -35.40
C ILE A 7 47.68 -36.99 -34.22
N PHE A 8 46.80 -37.11 -33.21
CA PHE A 8 45.69 -38.03 -32.80
C PHE A 8 44.45 -37.18 -32.38
N GLY A 9 43.27 -37.67 -31.93
CA GLY A 9 42.75 -39.05 -31.76
C GLY A 9 42.14 -39.34 -30.37
N SER A 10 40.86 -39.01 -30.14
CA SER A 10 40.04 -39.59 -29.04
C SER A 10 38.53 -39.36 -29.25
N LEU A 11 37.77 -40.44 -29.47
CA LEU A 11 36.33 -40.43 -29.20
C LEU A 11 36.12 -40.46 -27.68
N ALA A 12 35.24 -39.60 -27.17
CA ALA A 12 34.65 -39.76 -25.86
C ALA A 12 33.13 -39.63 -25.99
N PHE A 13 32.42 -40.62 -25.45
CA PHE A 13 30.96 -40.57 -25.30
C PHE A 13 30.59 -39.37 -24.43
N PHE A 14 29.93 -38.36 -24.99
CA PHE A 14 29.15 -37.44 -24.19
C PHE A 14 27.79 -38.07 -23.90
N SER A 15 27.63 -38.54 -22.67
CA SER A 15 26.36 -38.95 -22.11
C SER A 15 25.34 -37.82 -22.26
N LEU A 16 24.12 -38.18 -22.65
CA LEU A 16 22.94 -37.33 -22.54
C LEU A 16 22.58 -37.14 -21.05
N THR A 17 23.34 -36.29 -20.35
CA THR A 17 22.83 -35.65 -19.14
C THR A 17 21.87 -34.56 -19.60
N THR A 18 20.57 -34.81 -19.43
CA THR A 18 19.59 -33.73 -19.44
C THR A 18 20.09 -32.61 -18.52
N PRO A 19 19.98 -31.33 -18.91
CA PRO A 19 20.15 -30.26 -17.95
C PRO A 19 18.98 -30.36 -16.99
N THR A 20 19.19 -31.08 -15.88
CA THR A 20 18.43 -30.82 -14.66
C THR A 20 18.71 -29.37 -14.33
N VAL A 21 17.78 -28.50 -14.74
CA VAL A 21 17.59 -27.21 -14.11
C VAL A 21 17.24 -27.55 -12.67
N LEU A 22 18.27 -27.69 -11.85
CA LEU A 22 18.18 -27.47 -10.43
C LEU A 22 17.68 -26.03 -10.32
N VAL A 23 16.37 -25.91 -10.19
CA VAL A 23 15.74 -24.75 -9.60
C VAL A 23 16.30 -24.72 -8.19
N SER A 24 17.45 -24.08 -8.03
CA SER A 24 17.83 -23.57 -6.73
C SER A 24 16.73 -22.59 -6.38
N CYS A 25 15.83 -23.04 -5.50
CA CYS A 25 14.94 -22.14 -4.78
C CYS A 25 15.85 -21.19 -4.02
N TYR A 26 16.16 -20.05 -4.65
CA TYR A 26 16.96 -18.99 -4.07
C TYR A 26 16.05 -18.25 -3.09
N GLN A 27 15.69 -18.94 -2.00
CA GLN A 27 15.04 -18.38 -0.83
C GLN A 27 16.04 -17.47 -0.11
N GLN A 28 16.24 -16.30 -0.69
CA GLN A 28 16.88 -15.14 -0.08
C GLN A 28 15.96 -13.94 -0.34
N LYS A 29 15.64 -13.09 0.64
CA LYS A 29 15.94 -13.08 2.07
C LYS A 29 14.75 -12.40 2.75
N ASN A 30 14.13 -13.04 3.75
CA ASN A 30 13.59 -12.20 4.83
C ASN A 30 14.79 -11.54 5.51
N VAL A 31 14.71 -10.23 5.79
CA VAL A 31 15.74 -9.48 6.53
C VAL A 31 15.60 -9.81 8.03
N PHE A 32 15.73 -11.08 8.35
CA PHE A 32 15.91 -11.57 9.70
C PHE A 32 17.39 -11.49 10.08
N ALA A 33 17.64 -11.01 11.30
CA ALA A 33 18.91 -11.12 12.00
C ALA A 33 20.15 -10.42 11.40
N ASP A 34 20.05 -9.09 11.23
CA ASP A 34 21.05 -8.19 11.86
C ASP A 34 20.52 -7.62 13.20
N ASN A 35 19.23 -7.27 13.28
CA ASN A 35 18.65 -6.56 14.44
C ASN A 35 17.69 -7.39 15.33
N PHE A 36 17.46 -8.69 15.05
CA PHE A 36 16.54 -9.51 15.85
C PHE A 36 17.26 -10.06 17.09
N ASP A 37 17.04 -9.42 18.25
CA ASP A 37 17.66 -9.86 19.50
C ASP A 37 16.90 -11.03 20.12
N TYR A 38 17.42 -12.24 19.89
CA TYR A 38 16.93 -13.48 20.49
C TYR A 38 17.21 -13.57 22.01
N LYS A 39 18.05 -12.69 22.58
CA LYS A 39 18.40 -12.73 24.01
C LYS A 39 17.26 -12.33 24.95
N ILE A 40 16.23 -11.66 24.44
CA ILE A 40 15.09 -11.22 25.26
C ILE A 40 14.08 -12.35 25.52
N PHE A 41 14.19 -13.48 24.80
CA PHE A 41 13.33 -14.64 24.98
C PHE A 41 13.90 -15.63 25.99
N THR A 42 13.01 -16.26 26.76
CA THR A 42 13.39 -17.43 27.56
C THR A 42 13.68 -18.66 26.69
N GLN A 43 14.33 -19.67 27.26
CA GLN A 43 14.64 -20.91 26.55
C GLN A 43 13.40 -21.61 25.97
N ASN A 44 12.27 -21.62 26.68
CA ASN A 44 11.01 -22.21 26.21
C ASN A 44 10.38 -21.42 25.05
N GLN A 45 10.51 -20.09 25.06
CA GLN A 45 10.05 -19.25 23.95
C GLN A 45 10.88 -19.50 22.69
N LEU A 46 12.21 -19.56 22.83
CA LEU A 46 13.09 -19.92 21.71
C LEU A 46 12.85 -21.34 21.20
N TYR A 47 12.58 -22.31 22.08
CA TYR A 47 12.19 -23.66 21.68
C TYR A 47 10.84 -23.66 20.93
N THR A 48 9.87 -22.85 21.37
CA THR A 48 8.58 -22.68 20.69
C THR A 48 8.77 -22.11 19.28
N LEU A 49 9.49 -20.99 19.17
CA LEU A 49 9.81 -20.34 17.89
C LEU A 49 10.53 -21.29 16.92
N ASN A 50 11.49 -22.06 17.43
CA ASN A 50 12.32 -22.91 16.58
C ASN A 50 11.61 -24.17 16.08
N ASN A 51 10.69 -24.75 16.87
CA ASN A 51 10.22 -26.13 16.65
C ASN A 51 8.72 -26.27 16.38
N ARG A 52 7.90 -25.22 16.55
CA ARG A 52 6.49 -25.26 16.14
C ARG A 52 6.34 -24.82 14.69
N VAL A 53 5.55 -25.56 13.90
CA VAL A 53 5.25 -25.27 12.48
C VAL A 53 4.72 -23.85 12.28
N GLU A 54 3.89 -23.36 13.22
CA GLU A 54 3.35 -21.99 13.34
C GLU A 54 4.40 -20.87 13.22
N PHE A 55 5.64 -21.15 13.62
CA PHE A 55 6.75 -20.20 13.67
C PHE A 55 7.96 -20.65 12.84
N SER A 56 8.25 -21.95 12.78
CA SER A 56 9.43 -22.47 12.08
C SER A 56 9.39 -22.22 10.58
N SER A 57 8.20 -22.14 9.97
CA SER A 57 8.04 -21.76 8.56
C SER A 57 8.45 -20.32 8.22
N ILE A 58 8.74 -19.49 9.23
CA ILE A 58 9.14 -18.08 9.12
C ILE A 58 10.67 -17.95 9.09
N PHE A 59 11.36 -18.83 9.81
CA PHE A 59 12.82 -18.82 9.95
C PHE A 59 13.48 -19.62 8.83
N ASN A 60 14.65 -19.17 8.37
CA ASN A 60 15.50 -19.98 7.49
C ASN A 60 16.42 -20.89 8.33
N GLU A 61 17.08 -21.84 7.66
CA GLU A 61 18.02 -22.78 8.29
C GLU A 61 19.11 -22.08 9.13
N THR A 62 19.63 -20.94 8.66
CA THR A 62 20.68 -20.18 9.38
C THR A 62 20.14 -19.56 10.68
N ASP A 63 18.90 -19.08 10.68
CA ASP A 63 18.28 -18.53 11.89
C ASP A 63 17.90 -19.63 12.88
N HIS A 64 17.44 -20.78 12.38
CA HIS A 64 17.30 -22.00 13.19
C HIS A 64 18.63 -22.44 13.82
N GLU A 65 19.74 -22.41 13.08
CA GLU A 65 21.07 -22.71 13.61
C GLU A 65 21.51 -21.68 14.68
N LYS A 66 21.29 -20.38 14.46
CA LYS A 66 21.57 -19.32 15.45
C LYS A 66 20.79 -19.55 16.74
N ILE A 67 19.48 -19.80 16.65
CA ILE A 67 18.61 -20.05 17.81
C ILE A 67 19.05 -21.32 18.54
N ASN A 68 19.26 -22.42 17.82
CA ASN A 68 19.75 -23.68 18.40
C ASN A 68 21.12 -23.53 19.10
N LYS A 69 22.04 -22.77 18.50
CA LYS A 69 23.35 -22.47 19.10
C LYS A 69 23.21 -21.63 20.36
N PHE A 70 22.32 -20.63 20.36
CA PHE A 70 22.05 -19.82 21.54
C PHE A 70 21.43 -20.63 22.69
N ILE A 71 20.45 -21.49 22.40
CA ILE A 71 19.85 -22.42 23.37
C ILE A 71 20.91 -23.36 23.97
N LYS A 72 21.77 -23.97 23.13
CA LYS A 72 22.84 -24.86 23.59
C LYS A 72 23.87 -24.16 24.47
N ASN A 73 24.20 -22.91 24.17
CA ASN A 73 25.20 -22.13 24.89
C ASN A 73 24.67 -21.55 26.22
N ASN A 74 23.38 -21.18 26.30
CA ASN A 74 22.80 -20.54 27.47
C ASN A 74 21.95 -21.50 28.32
N LYS A 75 22.61 -22.50 28.90
CA LYS A 75 21.97 -23.48 29.82
C LYS A 75 21.37 -22.87 31.10
N ASN A 76 21.65 -21.59 31.38
CA ASN A 76 21.23 -20.87 32.59
C ASN A 76 20.12 -19.84 32.34
N LEU A 77 19.38 -19.93 31.22
CA LEU A 77 18.16 -19.14 31.02
C LEU A 77 17.06 -19.66 31.96
N ASN A 78 16.96 -19.04 33.13
CA ASN A 78 16.06 -19.45 34.21
C ASN A 78 14.61 -19.63 33.72
N TYR A 79 14.04 -20.80 34.01
CA TYR A 79 12.61 -21.06 33.87
C TYR A 79 11.85 -20.25 34.91
N ILE A 80 10.80 -19.52 34.49
CA ILE A 80 9.81 -19.01 35.44
C ILE A 80 8.84 -20.16 35.72
N SER A 81 9.10 -20.91 36.79
CA SER A 81 8.26 -22.01 37.24
C SER A 81 6.96 -21.45 37.84
N THR A 82 5.81 -21.92 37.36
CA THR A 82 4.49 -21.52 37.87
C THR A 82 3.46 -22.62 37.59
N THR A 83 2.23 -22.48 38.07
CA THR A 83 1.16 -23.44 37.80
C THR A 83 0.16 -22.87 36.79
N PHE A 84 -0.58 -23.73 36.08
CA PHE A 84 -1.69 -23.28 35.23
C PHE A 84 -2.72 -22.47 36.04
N ALA A 85 -3.03 -22.92 37.26
CA ALA A 85 -3.93 -22.23 38.18
C ALA A 85 -3.45 -20.82 38.54
N THR A 86 -2.14 -20.60 38.68
CA THR A 86 -1.55 -19.28 38.93
C THR A 86 -1.76 -18.33 37.75
N ILE A 87 -1.58 -18.82 36.51
CA ILE A 87 -1.72 -17.99 35.29
C ILE A 87 -3.16 -17.53 35.07
N ILE A 88 -4.15 -18.35 35.45
CA ILE A 88 -5.57 -17.99 35.38
C ILE A 88 -6.13 -17.40 36.68
N LYS A 89 -5.28 -17.13 37.69
CA LYS A 89 -5.71 -16.55 38.97
C LYS A 89 -5.91 -15.05 38.81
N SER A 90 -7.05 -14.53 39.26
CA SER A 90 -7.20 -13.09 39.49
C SER A 90 -6.39 -12.66 40.71
N TYR A 91 -5.57 -11.63 40.56
CA TYR A 91 -4.66 -11.20 41.62
C TYR A 91 -5.27 -10.11 42.49
N SER A 92 -5.05 -10.22 43.81
CA SER A 92 -5.18 -9.07 44.71
C SER A 92 -4.04 -8.07 44.45
N GLU A 93 -4.16 -6.83 44.91
CA GLU A 93 -3.20 -5.77 44.58
C GLU A 93 -1.77 -6.02 45.11
N ASN A 94 -1.63 -6.94 46.06
CA ASN A 94 -0.41 -7.25 46.81
C ASN A 94 0.37 -8.49 46.31
N ASP A 95 -0.21 -9.31 45.42
CA ASP A 95 0.29 -10.67 45.12
C ASP A 95 1.19 -10.79 43.86
N LEU A 96 1.95 -9.76 43.45
CA LEU A 96 2.46 -9.69 42.06
C LEU A 96 3.98 -9.65 41.86
N ILE A 97 4.41 -10.35 40.79
CA ILE A 97 5.80 -10.82 40.66
C ILE A 97 6.63 -10.03 39.60
N HIS A 98 6.06 -9.64 38.44
CA HIS A 98 6.91 -9.33 37.26
C HIS A 98 6.52 -8.14 36.34
N SER A 99 5.69 -7.17 36.74
CA SER A 99 5.44 -5.96 35.92
C SER A 99 5.49 -4.66 36.73
N SER A 100 5.76 -3.53 36.07
CA SER A 100 5.79 -2.23 36.75
C SER A 100 4.39 -1.87 37.26
N LEU A 101 4.30 -1.61 38.58
CA LEU A 101 3.04 -1.40 39.30
C LEU A 101 2.15 -0.34 38.62
N LEU A 102 2.78 0.73 38.11
CA LEU A 102 2.13 1.85 37.44
C LEU A 102 1.44 1.45 36.12
N ARG A 103 2.12 0.72 35.22
CA ARG A 103 1.54 0.32 33.92
C ARG A 103 0.41 -0.69 34.12
N ARG A 104 0.58 -1.61 35.06
CA ARG A 104 -0.46 -2.56 35.48
C ARG A 104 -1.71 -1.85 36.01
N ASN A 105 -1.53 -0.94 36.99
CA ASN A 105 -2.65 -0.24 37.60
C ASN A 105 -3.37 0.66 36.58
N LYS A 106 -2.63 1.28 35.63
CA LYS A 106 -3.23 1.99 34.50
C LYS A 106 -4.12 1.05 33.67
N ILE A 107 -3.60 -0.07 33.17
CA ILE A 107 -4.37 -1.03 32.35
C ILE A 107 -5.61 -1.54 33.12
N LYS A 108 -5.47 -1.91 34.39
CA LYS A 108 -6.59 -2.36 35.24
C LYS A 108 -7.66 -1.28 35.36
N ASN A 109 -7.28 -0.04 35.70
CA ASN A 109 -8.22 1.04 35.98
C ASN A 109 -8.87 1.62 34.71
N ASP A 110 -8.13 1.70 33.61
CA ASP A 110 -8.60 2.29 32.34
C ASP A 110 -9.48 1.31 31.54
N LEU A 111 -9.29 -0.01 31.71
CA LEU A 111 -9.81 -1.02 30.76
C LEU A 111 -10.56 -2.20 31.42
N TYR A 112 -10.37 -2.45 32.72
CA TYR A 112 -10.99 -3.55 33.47
C TYR A 112 -11.55 -3.06 34.82
N ASN A 113 -12.12 -1.85 34.83
CA ASN A 113 -12.59 -1.21 36.06
C ASN A 113 -13.77 -1.99 36.66
N ASN A 114 -13.61 -2.46 37.91
CA ASN A 114 -14.53 -3.39 38.59
C ASN A 114 -14.66 -4.79 37.97
N GLU A 115 -13.77 -5.17 37.05
CA GLU A 115 -13.73 -6.51 36.46
C GLU A 115 -12.63 -7.39 37.05
N ASN A 116 -12.72 -8.70 36.81
CA ASN A 116 -11.68 -9.65 37.18
C ASN A 116 -10.41 -9.41 36.34
N PHE A 117 -9.32 -9.01 37.00
CA PHE A 117 -8.04 -8.75 36.36
C PHE A 117 -7.14 -9.99 36.35
N LEU A 118 -6.85 -10.52 35.16
CA LEU A 118 -5.93 -11.63 34.88
C LEU A 118 -4.62 -11.10 34.27
N PRO A 119 -3.69 -10.57 35.09
CA PRO A 119 -2.49 -9.87 34.60
C PRO A 119 -1.65 -10.71 33.65
N GLU A 120 -1.50 -12.01 33.90
CA GLU A 120 -0.62 -12.86 33.07
C GLU A 120 -1.14 -13.10 31.65
N ILE A 121 -2.41 -12.83 31.36
CA ILE A 121 -2.96 -12.90 30.00
C ILE A 121 -3.24 -11.49 29.47
N GLN A 122 -3.89 -10.64 30.27
CA GLN A 122 -4.25 -9.28 29.87
C GLN A 122 -3.00 -8.43 29.60
N LEU A 123 -1.97 -8.46 30.45
CA LEU A 123 -0.74 -7.70 30.19
C LEU A 123 0.02 -8.21 28.95
N ILE A 124 -0.01 -9.51 28.66
CA ILE A 124 0.58 -10.07 27.43
C ILE A 124 -0.08 -9.46 26.18
N ILE A 125 -1.41 -9.32 26.18
CA ILE A 125 -2.16 -8.76 25.05
C ILE A 125 -1.74 -7.29 24.80
N TYR A 126 -1.62 -6.47 25.85
CA TYR A 126 -1.13 -5.10 25.71
C TYR A 126 0.37 -5.02 25.42
N ASP A 127 1.20 -5.94 25.92
CA ASP A 127 2.62 -6.05 25.56
C ASP A 127 2.80 -6.35 24.06
N ILE A 128 1.94 -7.18 23.47
CA ILE A 128 1.95 -7.48 22.02
C ILE A 128 1.63 -6.22 21.20
N TYR A 129 0.61 -5.46 21.62
CA TYR A 129 0.22 -4.22 20.94
C TYR A 129 1.24 -3.08 21.12
N ASP A 130 1.65 -2.79 22.36
CA ASP A 130 2.61 -1.72 22.67
C ASP A 130 4.00 -1.95 22.03
N ASN A 131 4.33 -3.21 21.72
CA ASN A 131 5.59 -3.60 21.06
C ASN A 131 5.35 -4.19 19.66
N TYR A 132 4.30 -3.76 18.96
CA TYR A 132 3.91 -4.24 17.63
C TYR A 132 5.09 -4.33 16.63
N ASP A 133 5.95 -3.31 16.54
CA ASP A 133 7.10 -3.30 15.61
C ASP A 133 8.13 -4.41 15.88
N TYR A 134 8.20 -4.91 17.12
CA TYR A 134 9.01 -6.06 17.46
C TYR A 134 8.36 -7.35 16.93
N TYR A 135 7.05 -7.51 17.16
CA TYR A 135 6.30 -8.69 16.74
C TYR A 135 6.06 -8.77 15.22
N LYS A 136 6.01 -7.62 14.52
CA LYS A 136 6.03 -7.56 13.06
C LYS A 136 7.28 -8.22 12.45
N ARG A 137 8.37 -8.37 13.21
CA ARG A 137 9.53 -9.16 12.75
C ARG A 137 9.19 -10.64 12.66
N ILE A 138 8.47 -11.18 13.65
CA ILE A 138 7.99 -12.57 13.64
C ILE A 138 6.93 -12.76 12.57
N TYR A 139 5.94 -11.87 12.51
CA TYR A 139 4.89 -11.91 11.48
C TYR A 139 4.98 -10.64 10.62
N PRO A 140 5.70 -10.65 9.48
CA PRO A 140 5.84 -9.48 8.61
C PRO A 140 4.51 -8.89 8.15
N ASN A 141 3.48 -9.72 8.00
CA ASN A 141 2.12 -9.29 7.67
C ASN A 141 1.24 -8.97 8.89
N LEU A 142 1.78 -8.89 10.11
CA LEU A 142 1.04 -8.35 11.26
C LEU A 142 0.66 -6.90 10.95
N ILE A 143 -0.58 -6.51 11.29
CA ILE A 143 -1.11 -5.16 11.06
C ILE A 143 -1.41 -4.51 12.42
N ASP A 144 -0.90 -3.29 12.63
CA ASP A 144 -1.21 -2.49 13.83
C ASP A 144 -2.73 -2.26 13.87
N ILE A 145 -3.37 -2.45 15.01
CA ILE A 145 -4.81 -2.18 15.16
C ILE A 145 -5.16 -0.74 14.77
N LYS A 146 -4.24 0.22 14.94
CA LYS A 146 -4.39 1.61 14.45
C LYS A 146 -4.51 1.75 12.93
N ASN A 147 -4.25 0.69 12.15
CA ASN A 147 -4.29 0.65 10.68
C ASN A 147 -5.35 -0.32 10.11
N ILE A 148 -6.10 -1.03 10.96
CA ILE A 148 -7.20 -1.94 10.56
C ILE A 148 -8.48 -1.60 11.35
N ARG A 149 -9.65 -1.65 10.70
CA ARG A 149 -10.93 -1.44 11.39
C ARG A 149 -11.28 -2.64 12.26
N SER A 150 -11.90 -2.40 13.42
CA SER A 150 -12.35 -3.47 14.32
C SER A 150 -13.26 -4.49 13.60
N ILE A 151 -14.21 -4.01 12.79
CA ILE A 151 -15.15 -4.83 12.01
C ILE A 151 -14.46 -5.70 10.94
N SER A 152 -13.32 -5.26 10.43
CA SER A 152 -12.50 -6.02 9.47
C SER A 152 -11.63 -7.04 10.17
N TYR A 153 -11.12 -6.71 11.36
CA TYR A 153 -10.36 -7.62 12.20
C TYR A 153 -11.17 -8.88 12.56
N LEU A 154 -12.49 -8.74 12.81
CA LEU A 154 -13.39 -9.88 13.03
C LEU A 154 -13.33 -10.95 11.92
N ASN A 155 -13.14 -10.51 10.67
CA ASN A 155 -13.10 -11.36 9.48
C ASN A 155 -11.67 -11.67 9.02
N ASN A 156 -10.65 -11.17 9.72
CA ASN A 156 -9.25 -11.34 9.35
C ASN A 156 -8.60 -12.49 10.14
N THR A 157 -8.87 -13.71 9.70
CA THR A 157 -8.39 -14.95 10.32
C THR A 157 -6.88 -15.03 10.46
N GLU A 158 -6.13 -14.36 9.57
CA GLU A 158 -4.66 -14.29 9.62
C GLU A 158 -4.17 -13.46 10.83
N GLN A 159 -4.78 -12.29 11.08
CA GLN A 159 -4.41 -11.45 12.24
C GLN A 159 -4.85 -12.07 13.57
N ILE A 160 -6.00 -12.75 13.59
CA ILE A 160 -6.47 -13.50 14.77
C ILE A 160 -5.48 -14.64 15.08
N PHE A 161 -5.08 -15.42 14.08
CA PHE A 161 -4.08 -16.48 14.22
C PHE A 161 -2.72 -15.97 14.72
N TYR A 162 -2.27 -14.81 14.22
CA TYR A 162 -1.06 -14.18 14.74
C TYR A 162 -1.19 -13.79 16.21
N LEU A 163 -2.31 -13.19 16.62
CA LEU A 163 -2.53 -12.82 18.03
C LEU A 163 -2.59 -14.06 18.94
N GLU A 164 -3.30 -15.12 18.54
CA GLU A 164 -3.32 -16.41 19.25
C GLU A 164 -1.90 -16.95 19.48
N ASN A 165 -1.10 -17.02 18.41
CA ASN A 165 0.27 -17.54 18.47
C ASN A 165 1.18 -16.64 19.34
N LEU A 166 1.08 -15.32 19.24
CA LEU A 166 1.88 -14.40 20.05
C LEU A 166 1.53 -14.44 21.53
N ILE A 167 0.26 -14.65 21.89
CA ILE A 167 -0.15 -14.91 23.28
C ILE A 167 0.43 -16.26 23.74
N ALA A 168 0.32 -17.32 22.93
CA ALA A 168 0.86 -18.64 23.24
C ALA A 168 2.38 -18.61 23.45
N LEU A 169 3.11 -17.90 22.60
CA LEU A 169 4.55 -17.67 22.71
C LEU A 169 4.91 -16.97 24.02
N ASN A 170 4.20 -15.90 24.38
CA ASN A 170 4.48 -15.18 25.63
C ASN A 170 4.12 -16.00 26.87
N LEU A 171 3.02 -16.76 26.85
CA LEU A 171 2.68 -17.69 27.93
C LEU A 171 3.69 -18.84 28.05
N ASN A 172 4.29 -19.30 26.95
CA ASN A 172 5.38 -20.29 26.96
C ASN A 172 6.68 -19.75 27.58
N ARG A 173 6.76 -18.49 28.05
CA ARG A 173 7.85 -18.07 28.95
C ARG A 173 7.84 -18.84 30.29
N TYR A 174 6.66 -19.34 30.66
CA TYR A 174 6.43 -20.12 31.86
C TYR A 174 6.76 -21.61 31.67
N SER A 175 7.24 -22.24 32.75
CA SER A 175 7.34 -23.69 32.87
C SER A 175 6.25 -24.19 33.81
N ILE A 176 5.27 -24.93 33.26
CA ILE A 176 4.13 -25.46 34.02
C ILE A 176 4.38 -26.93 34.38
N ASP A 177 4.26 -27.24 35.67
CA ASP A 177 4.04 -28.59 36.23
C ASP A 177 4.85 -29.75 35.62
N SER A 178 6.18 -29.61 35.52
CA SER A 178 7.17 -30.67 35.20
C SER A 178 7.05 -31.38 33.83
N LYS A 179 5.93 -31.22 33.14
CA LYS A 179 5.66 -31.67 31.78
C LYS A 179 5.58 -30.41 30.95
N ASN A 180 6.52 -30.20 30.02
CA ASN A 180 6.57 -29.00 29.15
C ASN A 180 5.30 -28.88 28.27
N GLN A 181 4.19 -28.41 28.86
CA GLN A 181 2.94 -28.18 28.18
C GLN A 181 3.01 -26.82 27.49
N ASN A 182 3.29 -26.85 26.19
CA ASN A 182 3.20 -25.67 25.36
C ASN A 182 1.73 -25.23 25.28
N PHE A 183 1.45 -23.96 25.58
CA PHE A 183 0.12 -23.39 25.45
C PHE A 183 -0.39 -23.45 24.01
N ASN A 184 -1.66 -23.82 23.86
CA ASN A 184 -2.48 -23.55 22.70
C ASN A 184 -3.52 -22.51 23.10
N VAL A 185 -3.64 -21.45 22.31
CA VAL A 185 -4.53 -20.31 22.54
C VAL A 185 -5.53 -20.27 21.40
N LYS A 186 -6.82 -20.14 21.72
CA LYS A 186 -7.87 -19.85 20.74
C LYS A 186 -8.65 -18.61 21.17
N ILE A 187 -8.88 -17.68 20.25
CA ILE A 187 -9.69 -16.49 20.47
C ILE A 187 -11.11 -16.78 19.94
N LYS A 188 -12.12 -16.48 20.76
CA LYS A 188 -13.54 -16.75 20.50
C LYS A 188 -14.39 -15.53 20.84
N ASP A 189 -15.66 -15.55 20.41
CA ASP A 189 -16.67 -14.54 20.71
C ASP A 189 -16.19 -13.09 20.45
N ILE A 190 -15.53 -12.88 19.30
CA ILE A 190 -14.97 -11.57 18.94
C ILE A 190 -16.11 -10.65 18.47
N HIS A 191 -16.24 -9.49 19.11
CA HIS A 191 -17.26 -8.49 18.80
C HIS A 191 -16.64 -7.09 18.73
N SER A 192 -17.03 -6.32 17.70
CA SER A 192 -16.76 -4.88 17.63
C SER A 192 -17.57 -4.13 18.69
N ILE A 193 -16.94 -3.15 19.36
CA ILE A 193 -17.53 -2.29 20.39
C ILE A 193 -17.01 -0.86 20.25
N GLU A 194 -17.55 0.07 21.05
CA GLU A 194 -17.14 1.49 21.12
C GLU A 194 -17.11 2.16 19.73
N ASP A 195 -18.26 2.21 19.04
CA ASP A 195 -18.41 2.80 17.69
C ASP A 195 -17.32 2.34 16.70
N ASN A 196 -17.03 1.03 16.70
CA ASN A 196 -16.03 0.39 15.85
C ASN A 196 -14.57 0.82 16.10
N THR A 197 -14.25 1.31 17.31
CA THR A 197 -12.88 1.66 17.73
C THR A 197 -12.22 0.64 18.67
N ALA A 198 -12.96 -0.38 19.09
CA ALA A 198 -12.47 -1.45 19.94
C ALA A 198 -13.07 -2.82 19.58
N ILE A 199 -12.44 -3.89 20.06
CA ILE A 199 -13.01 -5.24 20.08
C ILE A 199 -13.03 -5.79 21.50
N LYS A 200 -14.00 -6.65 21.77
CA LYS A 200 -14.01 -7.57 22.90
C LYS A 200 -13.99 -9.02 22.43
N PHE A 201 -13.39 -9.91 23.20
CA PHE A 201 -13.27 -11.34 22.89
C PHE A 201 -13.05 -12.19 24.15
N LYS A 202 -13.12 -13.51 23.98
CA LYS A 202 -12.73 -14.50 25.00
C LYS A 202 -11.52 -15.30 24.55
N ILE A 203 -10.81 -15.87 25.51
CA ILE A 203 -9.67 -16.76 25.28
C ILE A 203 -9.99 -18.16 25.81
N GLU A 204 -9.60 -19.16 25.02
CA GLU A 204 -9.51 -20.56 25.42
C GLU A 204 -8.04 -20.97 25.50
N LEU A 205 -7.62 -21.55 26.62
CA LEU A 205 -6.28 -22.08 26.85
C LEU A 205 -6.35 -23.61 26.93
N ASN A 206 -5.63 -24.31 26.04
CA ASN A 206 -5.56 -25.78 26.02
C ASN A 206 -6.95 -26.47 26.04
N GLY A 207 -7.94 -25.91 25.32
CA GLY A 207 -9.31 -26.42 25.26
C GLY A 207 -10.22 -26.01 26.44
N LYS A 208 -9.75 -25.14 27.35
CA LYS A 208 -10.55 -24.61 28.46
C LYS A 208 -10.82 -23.12 28.26
N SER A 209 -12.10 -22.73 28.19
CA SER A 209 -12.51 -21.32 28.20
C SER A 209 -12.04 -20.64 29.48
N ILE A 210 -11.59 -19.40 29.36
CA ILE A 210 -11.35 -18.50 30.49
C ILE A 210 -12.57 -17.60 30.64
N ASP A 211 -13.16 -17.54 31.84
CA ASP A 211 -14.41 -16.81 32.12
C ASP A 211 -14.20 -15.28 32.30
N ASN A 212 -13.35 -14.71 31.45
CA ASN A 212 -13.04 -13.28 31.40
C ASN A 212 -13.25 -12.75 29.97
N GLU A 213 -13.77 -11.53 29.86
CA GLU A 213 -13.66 -10.77 28.62
C GLU A 213 -12.26 -10.14 28.52
N PHE A 214 -11.78 -9.98 27.29
CA PHE A 214 -10.52 -9.34 26.94
C PHE A 214 -10.80 -8.26 25.90
N TYR A 215 -10.09 -7.13 26.00
CA TYR A 215 -10.32 -5.96 25.15
C TYR A 215 -9.07 -5.55 24.38
N LEU A 216 -9.24 -5.09 23.14
CA LEU A 216 -8.24 -4.31 22.40
C LEU A 216 -8.92 -3.02 21.91
N LYS A 217 -8.29 -1.87 22.14
CA LYS A 217 -8.86 -0.54 21.87
C LYS A 217 -7.91 0.32 21.04
N GLY A 218 -8.48 1.28 20.30
CA GLY A 218 -7.72 2.16 19.41
C GLY A 218 -7.55 1.58 17.99
N PHE A 219 -8.55 0.81 17.54
CA PHE A 219 -8.63 0.38 16.14
C PHE A 219 -8.80 1.59 15.20
N PHE A 220 -8.35 1.43 13.96
CA PHE A 220 -8.53 2.45 12.93
C PHE A 220 -10.02 2.76 12.72
N SER A 221 -10.37 4.05 12.70
CA SER A 221 -11.70 4.50 12.31
C SER A 221 -11.61 5.83 11.57
N TYR A 222 -12.17 5.85 10.36
CA TYR A 222 -12.17 6.99 9.45
C TYR A 222 -12.73 8.28 10.04
N LYS A 223 -13.73 8.15 10.91
CA LYS A 223 -14.38 9.22 11.66
C LYS A 223 -13.40 10.07 12.49
N TYR A 224 -12.27 9.49 12.89
CA TYR A 224 -11.24 10.15 13.70
C TYR A 224 -9.96 10.50 12.92
N VAL A 225 -9.87 10.14 11.63
CA VAL A 225 -8.72 10.49 10.78
C VAL A 225 -8.66 12.00 10.52
N ASN A 226 -9.83 12.65 10.37
CA ASN A 226 -9.96 14.09 10.20
C ASN A 226 -11.34 14.52 10.72
N ASN A 227 -11.40 15.39 11.73
CA ASN A 227 -12.65 15.87 12.34
C ASN A 227 -13.58 16.65 11.38
N ASN A 228 -13.13 16.98 10.16
CA ASN A 228 -13.94 17.60 9.10
C ASN A 228 -14.53 16.57 8.11
N TYR A 229 -14.31 15.27 8.34
CA TYR A 229 -14.58 14.18 7.40
C TYR A 229 -15.55 13.16 8.04
N ASN A 230 -16.82 13.23 7.66
CA ASN A 230 -17.87 12.35 8.21
C ASN A 230 -18.01 11.03 7.42
N PHE A 231 -16.89 10.34 7.21
CA PHE A 231 -16.87 9.03 6.55
C PHE A 231 -16.82 7.92 7.60
N GLU A 232 -17.72 6.96 7.46
CA GLU A 232 -17.66 5.71 8.21
C GLU A 232 -17.78 4.54 7.22
N ASP A 233 -16.68 3.84 7.01
CA ASP A 233 -16.67 2.60 6.23
C ASP A 233 -17.18 1.45 7.12
N ILE A 234 -18.49 1.24 7.09
CA ILE A 234 -19.18 0.18 7.85
C ILE A 234 -19.21 -1.19 7.13
N ASP A 235 -18.58 -1.33 5.97
CA ASP A 235 -18.51 -2.62 5.26
C ASP A 235 -17.57 -3.57 6.01
N ASN A 236 -18.07 -4.74 6.43
CA ASN A 236 -17.31 -5.72 7.21
C ASN A 236 -16.24 -6.47 6.39
N LYS A 237 -16.09 -6.16 5.09
CA LYS A 237 -15.04 -6.70 4.23
C LYS A 237 -13.69 -6.07 4.56
N VAL A 238 -12.69 -6.92 4.67
CA VAL A 238 -11.26 -6.58 4.72
C VAL A 238 -10.88 -5.79 3.45
N ARG A 239 -10.34 -4.57 3.61
CA ARG A 239 -9.74 -3.77 2.52
C ARG A 239 -8.32 -4.24 2.21
N PHE A 240 -7.73 -3.83 1.09
CA PHE A 240 -6.39 -4.28 0.69
C PHE A 240 -5.29 -3.91 1.70
N ASN A 241 -5.36 -2.72 2.30
CA ASN A 241 -4.48 -2.27 3.41
C ASN A 241 -4.80 -2.93 4.76
N GLU A 242 -5.90 -3.66 4.86
CA GLU A 242 -6.25 -4.51 6.01
C GLU A 242 -5.89 -5.98 5.73
N TYR A 243 -5.48 -6.31 4.50
CA TYR A 243 -4.99 -7.62 4.05
C TYR A 243 -3.46 -7.69 3.99
N LEU A 244 -2.80 -6.56 3.71
CA LEU A 244 -1.35 -6.45 3.55
C LEU A 244 -0.78 -5.32 4.42
N SER A 245 0.19 -5.64 5.27
CA SER A 245 0.79 -4.67 6.21
C SER A 245 1.66 -3.61 5.54
N ASP A 246 2.33 -3.96 4.43
CA ASP A 246 3.27 -3.11 3.71
C ASP A 246 2.94 -3.14 2.21
N ILE A 247 2.14 -2.18 1.75
CA ILE A 247 1.83 -2.02 0.32
C ILE A 247 2.92 -1.18 -0.34
N LYS A 248 3.58 -1.75 -1.36
CA LYS A 248 4.44 -0.99 -2.27
C LYS A 248 3.76 -0.83 -3.62
N MET A 249 3.59 0.42 -4.03
CA MET A 249 3.11 0.80 -5.35
C MET A 249 4.22 1.55 -6.09
N ASN A 250 4.61 0.99 -7.22
CA ASN A 250 5.63 1.50 -8.13
C ASN A 250 4.95 2.04 -9.41
N PHE A 251 5.65 2.89 -10.13
CA PHE A 251 5.19 3.43 -11.40
C PHE A 251 6.27 3.26 -12.47
N SER A 252 6.07 2.32 -13.41
CA SER A 252 7.12 1.91 -14.35
C SER A 252 7.35 2.87 -15.52
N ASP A 253 6.42 3.78 -15.78
CA ASP A 253 6.60 4.83 -16.78
C ASP A 253 7.45 5.99 -16.24
N LYS A 254 8.75 5.89 -16.56
CA LYS A 254 9.80 6.83 -16.16
C LYS A 254 9.60 8.26 -16.69
N ARG A 255 8.73 8.50 -17.68
CA ARG A 255 8.45 9.87 -18.20
C ARG A 255 7.93 10.81 -17.12
N PHE A 256 7.24 10.26 -16.13
CA PHE A 256 6.68 11.00 -15.00
C PHE A 256 7.67 11.27 -13.86
N ASN A 257 8.85 10.64 -13.88
CA ASN A 257 9.85 10.69 -12.80
C ASN A 257 9.25 10.39 -11.40
N ILE A 258 8.43 9.33 -11.34
CA ILE A 258 7.85 8.78 -10.11
C ILE A 258 8.70 7.57 -9.72
N ILE A 259 9.30 7.60 -8.53
CA ILE A 259 10.17 6.51 -8.05
C ILE A 259 9.37 5.50 -7.22
N ASN A 260 8.45 5.99 -6.39
CA ASN A 260 7.55 5.22 -5.55
C ASN A 260 6.23 5.99 -5.35
N PHE A 261 5.26 5.39 -4.66
CA PHE A 261 4.01 6.04 -4.33
C PHE A 261 4.19 7.36 -3.58
N ASP A 262 5.07 7.41 -2.57
CA ASP A 262 5.28 8.61 -1.75
C ASP A 262 5.74 9.80 -2.61
N SER A 263 6.50 9.54 -3.69
CA SER A 263 6.90 10.54 -4.69
C SER A 263 5.74 11.16 -5.48
N LEU A 264 4.54 10.55 -5.50
CA LEU A 264 3.32 11.13 -6.07
C LEU A 264 2.68 12.18 -5.16
N VAL A 265 2.84 12.04 -3.84
CA VAL A 265 2.02 12.77 -2.86
C VAL A 265 2.85 13.73 -2.00
N ASP A 266 4.07 13.35 -1.59
CA ASP A 266 4.95 14.17 -0.75
C ASP A 266 5.87 15.13 -1.55
N ASN A 267 5.95 14.99 -2.87
CA ASN A 267 6.85 15.81 -3.68
C ASN A 267 6.17 17.12 -4.14
N PRO A 268 6.51 18.30 -3.60
CA PRO A 268 5.85 19.56 -3.94
C PRO A 268 6.05 20.01 -5.40
N ARG A 269 7.04 19.45 -6.13
CA ARG A 269 7.21 19.70 -7.58
C ARG A 269 6.33 18.80 -8.45
N ASN A 270 5.91 17.66 -7.92
CA ASN A 270 5.10 16.67 -8.64
C ASN A 270 3.66 16.58 -8.13
N SER A 271 3.32 17.26 -7.03
CA SER A 271 2.02 17.20 -6.35
C SER A 271 0.85 17.12 -7.34
N TYR A 272 0.16 15.98 -7.29
CA TYR A 272 -1.03 15.73 -8.06
C TYR A 272 -2.23 16.14 -7.21
N ASN A 273 -3.14 16.93 -7.77
CA ASN A 273 -4.47 17.01 -7.16
C ASN A 273 -5.20 15.67 -7.36
N LEU A 274 -6.22 15.40 -6.54
CA LEU A 274 -6.95 14.13 -6.58
C LEU A 274 -7.41 13.74 -7.99
N LEU A 275 -8.04 14.66 -8.73
CA LEU A 275 -8.50 14.41 -10.10
C LEU A 275 -7.35 14.09 -11.05
N THR A 276 -6.22 14.81 -10.96
CA THR A 276 -5.02 14.51 -11.74
C THR A 276 -4.39 13.16 -11.36
N PHE A 277 -4.38 12.81 -10.08
CA PHE A 277 -3.93 11.51 -9.60
C PHE A 277 -4.84 10.39 -10.15
N ILE A 278 -6.16 10.55 -10.07
CA ILE A 278 -7.11 9.56 -10.61
C ILE A 278 -6.96 9.42 -12.11
N LYS A 279 -6.80 10.54 -12.83
CA LYS A 279 -6.54 10.51 -14.26
C LYS A 279 -5.23 9.79 -14.57
N LEU A 280 -4.19 9.97 -13.77
CA LEU A 280 -2.91 9.25 -13.91
C LEU A 280 -3.13 7.74 -13.76
N ILE A 281 -3.78 7.31 -12.67
CA ILE A 281 -4.03 5.89 -12.40
C ILE A 281 -5.04 5.27 -13.39
N SER A 282 -5.97 6.05 -13.94
CA SER A 282 -6.90 5.62 -14.99
C SER A 282 -6.16 5.44 -16.33
N ASP A 283 -5.61 6.53 -16.87
CA ASP A 283 -5.06 6.59 -18.22
C ASP A 283 -3.76 5.78 -18.34
N PHE A 284 -3.00 5.65 -17.25
CA PHE A 284 -1.74 4.92 -17.16
C PHE A 284 -1.81 3.75 -16.15
N SER A 285 -2.99 3.14 -15.99
CA SER A 285 -3.22 1.95 -15.14
C SER A 285 -2.24 0.80 -15.42
N GLN A 286 -1.77 0.64 -16.66
CA GLN A 286 -0.78 -0.37 -17.04
C GLN A 286 0.64 -0.09 -16.50
N SER A 287 0.93 1.17 -16.16
CA SER A 287 2.20 1.61 -15.57
C SER A 287 2.21 1.49 -14.04
N VAL A 288 1.07 1.13 -13.42
CA VAL A 288 0.93 0.97 -11.98
C VAL A 288 1.24 -0.47 -11.60
N GLU A 289 2.29 -0.66 -10.82
CA GLU A 289 2.76 -1.98 -10.38
C GLU A 289 2.62 -2.10 -8.86
N LEU A 290 1.89 -3.11 -8.40
CA LEU A 290 1.78 -3.47 -6.99
C LEU A 290 2.70 -4.67 -6.73
N GLU A 291 3.75 -4.45 -5.93
CA GLU A 291 4.74 -5.48 -5.62
C GLU A 291 4.14 -6.50 -4.65
N VAL A 292 4.29 -7.80 -4.94
CA VAL A 292 4.05 -8.85 -3.93
C VAL A 292 5.28 -8.90 -3.03
N PRO A 293 5.19 -8.52 -1.74
CA PRO A 293 6.36 -8.51 -0.87
C PRO A 293 6.86 -9.93 -0.63
N GLU A 294 8.17 -10.09 -0.37
CA GLU A 294 8.83 -11.39 -0.28
C GLU A 294 8.09 -12.38 0.64
N TYR A 295 7.61 -11.91 1.80
CA TYR A 295 6.88 -12.72 2.78
C TYR A 295 5.50 -13.21 2.31
N ARG A 296 4.95 -12.68 1.20
CA ARG A 296 3.70 -13.13 0.57
C ARG A 296 3.90 -14.03 -0.64
N LYS A 297 5.08 -14.08 -1.26
CA LYS A 297 5.29 -14.76 -2.58
C LYS A 297 5.02 -16.27 -2.57
N ASN A 298 4.96 -16.90 -1.42
CA ASN A 298 4.54 -18.30 -1.25
C ASN A 298 3.01 -18.48 -1.30
N ILE A 299 2.22 -17.45 -0.96
CA ILE A 299 0.75 -17.44 -0.94
C ILE A 299 0.21 -16.75 -2.20
N ASP A 300 0.70 -15.55 -2.47
CA ASP A 300 0.25 -14.66 -3.54
C ASP A 300 1.21 -14.68 -4.74
N LYS A 301 0.63 -14.72 -5.93
CA LYS A 301 1.34 -14.73 -7.22
C LYS A 301 1.52 -13.33 -7.80
N SER A 302 0.48 -12.50 -7.73
CA SER A 302 0.46 -11.17 -8.35
C SER A 302 -0.68 -10.31 -7.80
N TYR A 303 -0.42 -9.00 -7.69
CA TYR A 303 -1.43 -7.99 -7.41
C TYR A 303 -1.70 -7.13 -8.66
N LYS A 304 -2.96 -6.80 -8.93
CA LYS A 304 -3.34 -5.91 -10.04
C LYS A 304 -4.37 -4.89 -9.60
N LEU A 305 -4.06 -3.61 -9.75
CA LEU A 305 -5.00 -2.52 -9.53
C LEU A 305 -6.04 -2.46 -10.66
N ILE A 306 -7.31 -2.34 -10.32
CA ILE A 306 -8.39 -1.96 -11.23
C ILE A 306 -9.08 -0.74 -10.65
N PHE A 307 -9.13 0.34 -11.44
CA PHE A 307 -9.95 1.50 -11.13
C PHE A 307 -11.42 1.22 -11.47
N LYS A 308 -12.33 1.45 -10.52
CA LYS A 308 -13.79 1.30 -10.72
C LYS A 308 -14.50 2.62 -10.36
N PRO A 309 -14.51 3.62 -11.25
CA PRO A 309 -15.04 4.96 -10.96
C PRO A 309 -16.52 4.99 -10.54
N ASN A 310 -17.29 3.93 -10.82
CA ASN A 310 -18.73 3.89 -10.62
C ASN A 310 -19.18 3.18 -9.34
N LYS A 311 -18.27 2.84 -8.42
CA LYS A 311 -18.66 2.36 -7.08
C LYS A 311 -19.07 3.58 -6.25
N THR A 312 -20.35 3.95 -6.32
CA THR A 312 -20.93 5.08 -5.58
C THR A 312 -20.64 4.98 -4.09
N SER A 313 -20.46 6.14 -3.45
CA SER A 313 -20.02 6.31 -2.06
C SER A 313 -20.80 5.47 -1.04
N LEU A 314 -20.11 5.12 0.06
CA LEU A 314 -20.71 4.44 1.21
C LEU A 314 -21.68 5.35 1.98
N THR A 315 -21.58 6.67 1.79
CA THR A 315 -22.43 7.71 2.39
C THR A 315 -22.95 8.67 1.32
N LYS A 316 -24.24 9.02 1.38
CA LYS A 316 -24.92 9.86 0.36
C LYS A 316 -24.35 11.29 0.21
N GLU A 317 -23.60 11.75 1.21
CA GLU A 317 -23.09 13.13 1.34
C GLU A 317 -21.67 13.28 0.78
N MET A 318 -20.97 12.16 0.58
CA MET A 318 -19.54 12.16 0.26
C MET A 318 -19.33 11.93 -1.23
N PHE A 319 -19.05 13.01 -1.93
CA PHE A 319 -19.21 13.06 -3.36
C PHE A 319 -18.07 12.43 -4.18
N GLN A 320 -16.91 12.12 -3.59
CA GLN A 320 -15.74 11.61 -4.33
C GLN A 320 -14.85 10.64 -3.52
N ASP A 321 -15.44 9.54 -3.04
CA ASP A 321 -14.65 8.35 -2.66
C ASP A 321 -14.28 7.57 -3.92
N TYR A 322 -12.99 7.51 -4.26
CA TYR A 322 -12.54 6.72 -5.39
C TYR A 322 -12.11 5.34 -4.93
N PHE A 323 -12.95 4.35 -5.23
CA PHE A 323 -12.69 2.94 -4.92
C PHE A 323 -11.84 2.31 -6.02
N PHE A 324 -10.68 1.82 -5.60
CA PHE A 324 -9.85 0.93 -6.40
C PHE A 324 -10.13 -0.49 -5.94
N THR A 325 -10.15 -1.45 -6.86
CA THR A 325 -10.17 -2.88 -6.51
C THR A 325 -8.81 -3.47 -6.84
N VAL A 326 -8.11 -4.01 -5.85
CA VAL A 326 -6.93 -4.84 -6.07
C VAL A 326 -7.38 -6.29 -6.27
N ILE A 327 -7.04 -6.85 -7.43
CA ILE A 327 -7.10 -8.28 -7.67
C ILE A 327 -5.85 -8.91 -7.05
N VAL A 328 -6.05 -9.83 -6.12
CA VAL A 328 -5.02 -10.72 -5.59
C VAL A 328 -5.18 -12.09 -6.24
N THR A 329 -4.19 -12.48 -7.05
CA THR A 329 -4.11 -13.84 -7.60
C THR A 329 -3.22 -14.68 -6.69
N LYS A 330 -3.73 -15.79 -6.18
CA LYS A 330 -3.00 -16.75 -5.36
C LYS A 330 -2.14 -17.71 -6.20
N ASN A 331 -1.15 -18.35 -5.58
CA ASN A 331 -0.33 -19.37 -6.25
C ASN A 331 -1.12 -20.63 -6.64
N ASN A 332 -2.19 -20.97 -5.93
CA ASN A 332 -3.12 -22.05 -6.29
C ASN A 332 -4.08 -21.68 -7.46
N GLY A 333 -4.02 -20.44 -7.97
CA GLY A 333 -4.90 -19.94 -9.04
C GLY A 333 -6.21 -19.30 -8.55
N GLU A 334 -6.50 -19.30 -7.25
CA GLU A 334 -7.64 -18.57 -6.67
C GLU A 334 -7.48 -17.06 -6.87
N VAL A 335 -8.59 -16.36 -7.09
CA VAL A 335 -8.64 -14.91 -7.31
C VAL A 335 -9.53 -14.26 -6.27
N GLN A 336 -8.96 -13.33 -5.51
CA GLN A 336 -9.64 -12.57 -4.47
C GLN A 336 -9.65 -11.08 -4.83
N TYR A 337 -10.71 -10.37 -4.44
CA TYR A 337 -10.93 -8.97 -4.78
C TYR A 337 -11.03 -8.14 -3.51
N TYR A 338 -10.07 -7.24 -3.31
CA TYR A 338 -10.02 -6.33 -2.18
C TYR A 338 -10.30 -4.92 -2.65
N ASP A 339 -11.23 -4.20 -2.00
CA ASP A 339 -11.35 -2.76 -2.22
C ASP A 339 -10.21 -2.04 -1.49
N TRP A 340 -9.76 -0.93 -2.07
CA TRP A 340 -8.73 -0.05 -1.53
C TRP A 340 -9.21 1.40 -1.75
N ASN A 341 -9.52 2.10 -0.66
CA ASN A 341 -10.11 3.44 -0.71
C ASN A 341 -9.03 4.47 -1.05
N SER A 342 -9.37 5.56 -1.75
CA SER A 342 -8.40 6.61 -2.10
C SER A 342 -7.70 7.27 -0.91
N ILE A 343 -8.30 7.24 0.27
CA ILE A 343 -7.71 7.76 1.53
C ILE A 343 -6.73 6.76 2.16
N ASN A 344 -6.78 5.48 1.75
CA ASN A 344 -5.93 4.40 2.25
C ASN A 344 -4.65 4.21 1.41
N PHE A 345 -4.38 5.10 0.45
CA PHE A 345 -3.13 5.05 -0.28
C PHE A 345 -1.97 5.44 0.64
N THR A 346 -1.37 4.41 1.25
CA THR A 346 -0.28 4.42 2.25
C THR A 346 -0.59 5.16 3.55
N ASN A 347 0.37 5.18 4.50
CA ASN A 347 0.25 5.82 5.83
C ASN A 347 0.15 7.36 5.77
N HIS A 348 -0.06 7.92 4.57
CA HIS A 348 -0.08 9.35 4.29
C HIS A 348 -1.50 9.94 4.34
N TYR A 349 -2.38 9.34 5.15
CA TYR A 349 -3.73 9.85 5.44
C TYR A 349 -3.73 11.31 5.91
N HIS A 350 -2.63 11.77 6.53
CA HIS A 350 -2.41 13.15 6.94
C HIS A 350 -2.36 14.16 5.77
N LEU A 351 -2.13 13.71 4.53
CA LEU A 351 -2.20 14.55 3.33
C LEU A 351 -3.65 14.84 2.90
N PHE A 352 -4.62 14.11 3.47
CA PHE A 352 -6.05 14.40 3.34
C PHE A 352 -6.56 15.36 4.44
N ASN A 353 -5.67 15.92 5.27
CA ASN A 353 -5.98 17.04 6.17
C ASN A 353 -6.32 18.30 5.35
N GLY A 354 -7.62 18.50 5.11
CA GLY A 354 -8.12 19.59 4.27
C GLY A 354 -9.38 19.21 3.48
N TYR A 355 -9.63 17.91 3.29
CA TYR A 355 -10.92 17.45 2.77
C TYR A 355 -12.01 17.78 3.77
N LYS A 356 -13.04 18.50 3.30
CA LYS A 356 -14.26 18.81 4.03
C LYS A 356 -15.45 18.20 3.28
N ASP A 357 -16.38 17.68 4.05
CA ASP A 357 -17.67 17.23 3.54
C ASP A 357 -18.49 18.36 2.88
N SER A 358 -19.39 17.96 2.00
CA SER A 358 -20.37 18.76 1.24
C SER A 358 -21.08 19.85 2.05
N ASN A 359 -21.33 19.61 3.34
CA ASN A 359 -21.93 20.57 4.27
C ASN A 359 -21.08 21.82 4.57
N ASN A 360 -19.80 21.85 4.16
CA ASN A 360 -18.92 23.02 4.26
C ASN A 360 -18.08 23.20 2.98
N ILE A 361 -18.70 23.80 1.95
CA ILE A 361 -18.08 24.03 0.64
C ILE A 361 -16.75 24.80 0.76
N ARG A 362 -15.64 24.05 0.66
CA ARG A 362 -14.73 24.12 -0.49
C ARG A 362 -13.78 22.92 -0.51
N PHE A 363 -13.76 22.22 -1.64
CA PHE A 363 -12.67 21.34 -2.06
C PHE A 363 -11.43 22.19 -2.39
N SER A 364 -10.82 22.81 -1.38
CA SER A 364 -9.54 23.50 -1.53
C SER A 364 -8.42 22.58 -1.10
N TYR A 365 -7.54 22.25 -2.04
CA TYR A 365 -6.19 21.80 -1.70
C TYR A 365 -5.52 22.79 -0.72
N PRO A 366 -4.51 22.34 0.05
CA PRO A 366 -3.48 23.24 0.56
C PRO A 366 -2.64 23.80 -0.60
N SER A 367 -3.26 24.61 -1.47
CA SER A 367 -2.58 25.42 -2.46
C SER A 367 -2.27 26.78 -1.82
N THR A 368 -0.98 27.12 -1.79
CA THR A 368 -0.47 28.42 -1.35
C THR A 368 -0.84 29.56 -2.30
N THR A 369 -1.43 29.26 -3.47
CA THR A 369 -1.85 30.25 -4.48
C THR A 369 -3.18 29.86 -5.12
N SER A 370 -4.28 30.40 -4.61
CA SER A 370 -5.56 30.40 -5.34
C SER A 370 -5.51 31.42 -6.49
N ILE A 371 -5.18 30.94 -7.70
CA ILE A 371 -5.18 31.79 -8.89
C ILE A 371 -6.62 32.18 -9.19
N LYS A 372 -6.94 33.47 -9.06
CA LYS A 372 -8.25 34.01 -9.45
C LYS A 372 -8.30 34.13 -10.98
N PHE A 373 -9.00 33.20 -11.62
CA PHE A 373 -9.36 33.27 -13.03
C PHE A 373 -10.89 33.28 -13.18
N ASN A 374 -11.42 33.90 -14.24
CA ASN A 374 -12.84 33.80 -14.57
C ASN A 374 -13.15 32.36 -14.95
N ASN A 375 -14.14 31.73 -14.30
CA ASN A 375 -14.43 30.30 -14.51
C ASN A 375 -15.16 30.01 -15.85
N ASP A 376 -14.99 30.82 -16.90
CA ASP A 376 -15.46 30.51 -18.25
C ASP A 376 -14.39 29.68 -18.99
N PRO A 377 -14.69 28.42 -19.36
CA PRO A 377 -13.78 27.61 -20.16
C PRO A 377 -13.41 28.25 -21.50
N ASN A 378 -14.28 29.09 -22.07
CA ASN A 378 -14.04 29.70 -23.37
C ASN A 378 -13.04 30.86 -23.31
N GLU A 379 -13.18 31.74 -22.31
CA GLU A 379 -12.20 32.78 -21.98
C GLU A 379 -10.83 32.16 -21.69
N PHE A 380 -10.79 31.10 -20.85
CA PHE A 380 -9.56 30.37 -20.54
C PHE A 380 -8.85 29.81 -21.78
N VAL A 381 -9.59 29.14 -22.67
CA VAL A 381 -9.01 28.56 -23.90
C VAL A 381 -8.46 29.66 -24.83
N ARG A 382 -9.13 30.82 -24.90
CA ARG A 382 -8.68 31.96 -25.71
C ARG A 382 -7.44 32.66 -25.12
N GLU A 383 -7.32 32.76 -23.80
CA GLU A 383 -6.29 33.59 -23.16
C GLU A 383 -5.10 32.84 -22.55
N LYS A 384 -5.30 31.60 -22.09
CA LYS A 384 -4.31 30.89 -21.24
C LYS A 384 -3.81 29.58 -21.83
N LEU A 385 -4.63 28.87 -22.60
CA LEU A 385 -4.26 27.53 -23.05
C LEU A 385 -3.01 27.51 -23.94
N SER A 386 -2.84 28.49 -24.85
CA SER A 386 -1.62 28.59 -25.67
C SER A 386 -0.34 28.71 -24.83
N GLN A 387 -0.37 29.46 -23.73
CA GLN A 387 0.78 29.59 -22.83
C GLN A 387 1.10 28.24 -22.15
N ILE A 388 0.09 27.56 -21.60
CA ILE A 388 0.24 26.25 -20.94
C ILE A 388 0.79 25.20 -21.93
N LEU A 389 0.35 25.22 -23.18
CA LEU A 389 0.85 24.33 -24.23
C LEU A 389 2.34 24.59 -24.50
N ILE A 390 2.72 25.85 -24.76
CA ILE A 390 4.12 26.23 -25.02
C ILE A 390 5.00 25.82 -23.84
N GLU A 391 4.64 26.21 -22.61
CA GLU A 391 5.37 25.86 -21.39
C GLU A 391 5.50 24.34 -21.19
N THR A 392 4.46 23.57 -21.52
CA THR A 392 4.50 22.11 -21.43
C THR A 392 5.46 21.51 -22.47
N PHE A 393 5.38 21.92 -23.73
CA PHE A 393 6.31 21.42 -24.75
C PHE A 393 7.76 21.86 -24.47
N ASP A 394 7.99 23.10 -24.06
CA ASP A 394 9.33 23.61 -23.70
C ASP A 394 9.93 22.88 -22.50
N LYS A 395 9.11 22.52 -21.49
CA LYS A 395 9.53 21.73 -20.32
C LYS A 395 10.02 20.32 -20.69
N TYR A 396 9.49 19.73 -21.77
CA TYR A 396 9.80 18.37 -22.17
C TYR A 396 10.67 18.24 -23.43
N LYS A 397 10.99 19.32 -24.16
CA LYS A 397 11.68 19.26 -25.48
C LYS A 397 13.02 18.50 -25.50
N ASP A 398 13.75 18.50 -24.37
CA ASP A 398 15.02 17.77 -24.20
C ASP A 398 14.84 16.41 -23.49
N ASN A 399 13.62 16.02 -23.13
CA ASN A 399 13.33 14.78 -22.41
C ASN A 399 13.26 13.58 -23.37
N LEU A 400 14.37 12.87 -23.46
CA LEU A 400 14.55 11.68 -24.31
C LEU A 400 13.46 10.59 -24.09
N LEU A 401 12.91 10.46 -22.89
CA LEU A 401 11.87 9.45 -22.59
C LEU A 401 10.51 9.83 -23.17
N VAL A 402 10.21 11.13 -23.30
CA VAL A 402 8.98 11.62 -23.96
C VAL A 402 9.10 11.49 -25.47
N PHE A 403 10.30 11.52 -26.01
CA PHE A 403 10.58 11.71 -27.43
C PHE A 403 11.40 10.54 -28.05
N ASN A 404 11.06 9.30 -27.69
CA ASN A 404 11.65 8.06 -28.27
C ASN A 404 13.20 8.07 -28.40
N ASN A 405 13.87 8.46 -27.32
CA ASN A 405 15.34 8.60 -27.20
C ASN A 405 15.98 9.67 -28.10
N LYS A 406 15.19 10.62 -28.61
CA LYS A 406 15.63 11.83 -29.32
C LYS A 406 15.18 13.08 -28.56
N LYS A 407 15.70 14.24 -28.93
CA LYS A 407 15.11 15.55 -28.59
C LYS A 407 13.98 15.91 -29.56
N MET A 408 13.08 16.80 -29.14
CA MET A 408 11.97 17.29 -29.97
C MET A 408 12.45 17.87 -31.31
N ASN A 409 13.56 18.62 -31.32
CA ASN A 409 14.16 19.22 -32.52
C ASN A 409 14.87 18.21 -33.45
N GLU A 410 14.98 16.94 -33.06
CA GLU A 410 15.54 15.84 -33.84
C GLU A 410 14.44 14.95 -34.47
N ILE A 411 13.17 15.20 -34.11
CA ILE A 411 11.98 14.45 -34.55
C ILE A 411 11.22 15.24 -35.59
N GLU A 412 10.76 14.57 -36.64
CA GLU A 412 9.87 15.21 -37.62
C GLU A 412 8.45 15.30 -37.07
N ALA A 413 7.77 16.42 -37.29
CA ALA A 413 6.40 16.66 -36.82
C ALA A 413 5.43 15.51 -37.21
N TYR A 414 5.63 14.90 -38.38
CA TYR A 414 4.91 13.71 -38.83
C TYR A 414 5.21 12.45 -38.00
N GLU A 415 6.46 12.23 -37.59
CA GLU A 415 6.85 11.09 -36.74
C GLU A 415 6.15 11.18 -35.38
N PHE A 416 6.10 12.36 -34.77
CA PHE A 416 5.44 12.57 -33.48
C PHE A 416 3.94 12.23 -33.55
N ILE A 417 3.23 12.76 -34.57
CA ILE A 417 1.78 12.54 -34.73
C ILE A 417 1.44 11.06 -34.94
N ASN A 418 2.17 10.36 -35.81
CA ASN A 418 1.77 9.03 -36.30
C ASN A 418 2.43 7.86 -35.56
N TYR A 419 3.61 8.06 -34.97
CA TYR A 419 4.41 6.99 -34.36
C TYR A 419 4.71 7.19 -32.87
N MET A 420 4.21 8.28 -32.24
CA MET A 420 4.38 8.55 -30.81
C MET A 420 3.05 8.81 -30.05
N PRO A 421 2.01 7.94 -30.20
CA PRO A 421 0.71 8.16 -29.55
C PRO A 421 0.80 8.22 -28.02
N GLU A 422 1.68 7.40 -27.42
CA GLU A 422 1.92 7.43 -25.98
C GLU A 422 2.58 8.74 -25.52
N SER A 423 3.36 9.40 -26.37
CA SER A 423 3.97 10.71 -26.07
C SER A 423 2.94 11.83 -26.16
N ILE A 424 2.05 11.78 -27.15
CA ILE A 424 0.90 12.68 -27.25
C ILE A 424 0.02 12.55 -26.00
N LYS A 425 -0.33 11.33 -25.62
CA LYS A 425 -1.11 11.02 -24.40
C LYS A 425 -0.43 11.53 -23.12
N PHE A 426 0.89 11.38 -22.99
CA PHE A 426 1.66 11.96 -21.90
C PHE A 426 1.57 13.49 -21.87
N ILE A 427 1.77 14.17 -23.02
CA ILE A 427 1.67 15.62 -23.11
C ILE A 427 0.23 16.11 -22.80
N GLN A 428 -0.80 15.45 -23.33
CA GLN A 428 -2.20 15.75 -23.01
C GLN A 428 -2.48 15.66 -21.51
N PHE A 429 -1.92 14.65 -20.82
CA PHE A 429 -2.02 14.52 -19.38
C PHE A 429 -1.30 15.65 -18.63
N GLN A 430 -0.10 16.06 -19.06
CA GLN A 430 0.63 17.17 -18.45
C GLN A 430 -0.13 18.50 -18.64
N VAL A 431 -0.72 18.73 -19.81
CA VAL A 431 -1.59 19.89 -20.05
C VAL A 431 -2.85 19.81 -19.17
N TYR A 432 -3.50 18.65 -19.07
CA TYR A 432 -4.62 18.45 -18.13
C TYR A 432 -4.24 18.83 -16.70
N LYS A 433 -3.06 18.40 -16.22
CA LYS A 433 -2.55 18.70 -14.85
C LYS A 433 -2.48 20.20 -14.57
N GLU A 434 -2.08 21.01 -15.55
CA GLU A 434 -2.03 22.46 -15.38
C GLU A 434 -3.43 23.09 -15.53
N VAL A 435 -4.21 22.67 -16.53
CA VAL A 435 -5.56 23.20 -16.80
C VAL A 435 -6.53 22.98 -15.63
N ILE A 436 -6.55 21.78 -15.03
CA ILE A 436 -7.52 21.43 -13.96
C ILE A 436 -7.40 22.33 -12.71
N GLN A 437 -6.25 22.97 -12.48
CA GLN A 437 -6.04 23.90 -11.35
C GLN A 437 -6.92 25.15 -11.47
N TYR A 438 -7.33 25.52 -12.68
CA TYR A 438 -8.21 26.66 -12.98
C TYR A 438 -9.70 26.29 -12.94
N PHE A 439 -10.03 24.99 -12.94
CA PHE A 439 -11.40 24.47 -12.94
C PHE A 439 -11.67 23.56 -11.72
N PRO A 440 -11.54 24.09 -10.48
CA PRO A 440 -11.87 23.31 -9.30
C PRO A 440 -13.34 22.88 -9.34
N PRO A 441 -13.67 21.58 -9.12
CA PRO A 441 -15.04 21.09 -9.18
C PRO A 441 -15.90 21.80 -8.13
N LYS A 442 -17.03 22.35 -8.57
CA LYS A 442 -18.05 22.92 -7.67
C LYS A 442 -19.05 21.86 -7.18
N ASN A 443 -19.15 20.76 -7.91
CA ASN A 443 -20.06 19.61 -7.77
C ASN A 443 -19.49 18.43 -8.60
N ILE A 444 -20.04 17.21 -8.46
CA ILE A 444 -19.67 16.06 -9.32
C ILE A 444 -20.26 16.22 -10.73
N GLU A 445 -21.41 16.86 -10.83
CA GLU A 445 -22.09 17.03 -12.11
C GLU A 445 -21.37 18.12 -12.91
N ASN A 446 -20.67 17.73 -13.98
CA ASN A 446 -20.00 18.62 -14.94
C ASN A 446 -18.62 19.18 -14.53
N TYR A 447 -17.68 18.32 -14.08
CA TYR A 447 -16.26 18.70 -13.88
C TYR A 447 -15.34 18.20 -15.03
N LEU A 448 -14.20 18.87 -15.22
CA LEU A 448 -13.22 18.57 -16.28
C LEU A 448 -12.48 17.23 -16.04
N THR A 449 -12.55 16.33 -17.02
CA THR A 449 -11.93 14.98 -17.00
C THR A 449 -10.91 14.73 -18.11
N GLU A 450 -10.99 15.46 -19.23
CA GLU A 450 -10.08 15.28 -20.37
C GLU A 450 -9.73 16.62 -21.05
N VAL A 451 -8.46 16.81 -21.38
CA VAL A 451 -8.01 17.77 -22.39
C VAL A 451 -7.68 16.97 -23.64
N LYS A 452 -8.50 17.13 -24.69
CA LYS A 452 -8.45 16.31 -25.88
C LYS A 452 -7.84 17.06 -27.06
N PHE A 453 -6.73 16.57 -27.60
CA PHE A 453 -6.16 17.12 -28.82
C PHE A 453 -6.88 16.50 -30.03
N LEU A 454 -7.22 17.33 -31.01
CA LEU A 454 -8.05 16.98 -32.16
C LEU A 454 -7.42 17.51 -33.46
N ASN A 455 -7.75 16.90 -34.60
CA ASN A 455 -7.45 17.43 -35.94
C ASN A 455 -5.97 17.80 -36.17
N PHE A 456 -5.03 16.92 -35.76
CA PHE A 456 -3.61 17.12 -36.05
C PHE A 456 -3.37 17.31 -37.55
N ASN A 457 -2.73 18.42 -37.90
CA ASN A 457 -2.43 18.83 -39.26
C ASN A 457 -0.99 19.35 -39.37
N LEU A 458 -0.42 19.24 -40.58
CA LEU A 458 0.94 19.62 -40.92
C LEU A 458 0.91 20.57 -42.11
N ASP A 459 1.47 21.76 -41.94
CA ASP A 459 1.71 22.65 -43.08
C ASP A 459 2.98 22.19 -43.82
N LYS A 460 2.81 21.69 -45.05
CA LYS A 460 3.93 21.26 -45.90
C LYS A 460 4.87 22.41 -46.28
N SER A 461 4.44 23.66 -46.16
CA SER A 461 5.24 24.85 -46.43
C SER A 461 6.07 25.32 -45.23
N ILE A 462 5.74 24.88 -44.01
CA ILE A 462 6.45 25.28 -42.77
C ILE A 462 6.87 24.03 -41.97
N PRO A 463 8.05 23.45 -42.25
CA PRO A 463 8.52 22.27 -41.55
C PRO A 463 8.78 22.54 -40.06
N GLY A 464 8.60 21.51 -39.23
CA GLY A 464 8.85 21.58 -37.79
C GLY A 464 7.72 22.19 -36.96
N LYS A 465 6.52 22.36 -37.53
CA LYS A 465 5.29 22.80 -36.85
C LYS A 465 4.20 21.73 -36.86
N ILE A 466 3.36 21.74 -35.82
CA ILE A 466 2.13 20.96 -35.70
C ILE A 466 0.97 21.91 -35.41
N PHE A 467 -0.15 21.73 -36.12
CA PHE A 467 -1.40 22.44 -35.89
C PHE A 467 -2.46 21.47 -35.38
N PHE A 468 -3.26 21.87 -34.39
CA PHE A 468 -4.30 21.02 -33.82
C PHE A 468 -5.37 21.86 -33.10
N ASN A 469 -6.56 21.29 -32.91
CA ASN A 469 -7.61 21.87 -32.07
C ASN A 469 -7.58 21.21 -30.68
N ILE A 470 -8.20 21.85 -29.68
CA ILE A 470 -8.39 21.27 -28.35
C ILE A 470 -9.86 21.31 -27.95
N ASP A 471 -10.29 20.26 -27.27
CA ASP A 471 -11.57 20.18 -26.57
C ASP A 471 -11.34 19.94 -25.07
N LEU A 472 -12.24 20.48 -24.23
CA LEU A 472 -12.25 20.32 -22.78
C LEU A 472 -13.50 19.52 -22.42
N LEU A 473 -13.34 18.25 -22.02
CA LEU A 473 -14.49 17.36 -21.79
C LEU A 473 -14.81 17.22 -20.31
N ASN A 474 -16.12 17.14 -20.02
CA ASN A 474 -16.64 16.84 -18.70
C ASN A 474 -16.70 15.31 -18.42
N ASN A 475 -17.08 14.95 -17.20
CA ASN A 475 -17.31 13.56 -16.78
C ASN A 475 -18.42 12.80 -17.52
N ASN A 476 -19.21 13.48 -18.36
CA ASN A 476 -20.20 12.90 -19.27
C ASN A 476 -19.71 12.88 -20.74
N ASN A 477 -18.42 13.15 -21.00
CA ASN A 477 -17.80 13.30 -22.32
C ASN A 477 -18.41 14.42 -23.20
N GLN A 478 -19.03 15.42 -22.59
CA GLN A 478 -19.58 16.61 -23.26
C GLN A 478 -18.54 17.73 -23.23
N SER A 479 -18.52 18.54 -24.31
CA SER A 479 -17.67 19.74 -24.41
C SER A 479 -18.08 20.79 -23.38
N LEU A 480 -17.11 21.27 -22.60
CA LEU A 480 -17.21 22.44 -21.72
C LEU A 480 -17.06 23.76 -22.49
N ILE A 481 -16.62 23.71 -23.74
CA ILE A 481 -16.40 24.87 -24.61
C ILE A 481 -17.41 24.93 -25.77
N ASP A 482 -17.62 26.12 -26.30
CA ASP A 482 -18.47 26.37 -27.46
C ASP A 482 -17.80 25.91 -28.78
N GLN A 483 -18.59 25.72 -29.84
CA GLN A 483 -18.09 25.25 -31.15
C GLN A 483 -17.09 26.20 -31.82
N LYS A 484 -17.20 27.51 -31.58
CA LYS A 484 -16.27 28.53 -32.11
C LYS A 484 -14.93 28.47 -31.37
N THR A 485 -14.94 28.23 -30.06
CA THR A 485 -13.75 27.98 -29.24
C THR A 485 -13.06 26.68 -29.66
N LYS A 486 -13.84 25.61 -29.90
CA LYS A 486 -13.33 24.31 -30.36
C LYS A 486 -12.69 24.36 -31.77
N GLN A 487 -13.02 25.36 -32.58
CA GLN A 487 -12.40 25.63 -33.88
C GLN A 487 -11.08 26.41 -33.79
N ILE A 488 -10.68 26.89 -32.61
CA ILE A 488 -9.38 27.56 -32.43
C ILE A 488 -8.27 26.55 -32.71
N THR A 489 -7.38 26.91 -33.63
CA THR A 489 -6.20 26.11 -33.99
C THR A 489 -5.00 26.59 -33.18
N PHE A 490 -4.41 25.67 -32.42
CA PHE A 490 -3.17 25.85 -31.70
C PHE A 490 -1.99 25.44 -32.58
N GLU A 491 -0.88 26.15 -32.44
CA GLU A 491 0.40 25.85 -33.09
C GLU A 491 1.42 25.43 -32.03
N ILE A 492 2.16 24.36 -32.31
CA ILE A 492 3.41 24.03 -31.60
C ILE A 492 4.54 23.91 -32.62
N SER A 493 5.64 24.61 -32.35
CA SER A 493 6.85 24.66 -33.15
C SER A 493 8.04 24.05 -32.40
N GLY A 494 9.20 23.94 -33.06
CA GLY A 494 10.43 23.39 -32.46
C GLY A 494 10.74 21.94 -32.81
N PHE A 495 9.94 21.30 -33.67
CA PHE A 495 10.30 20.01 -34.27
C PHE A 495 11.37 20.18 -35.36
N LYS A 496 11.99 19.07 -35.79
CA LYS A 496 13.04 19.04 -36.83
C LYS A 496 12.59 19.81 -38.09
N GLY A 497 13.48 20.69 -38.56
CA GLY A 497 13.24 21.58 -39.69
C GLY A 497 12.73 22.98 -39.31
N TYR A 498 12.26 23.18 -38.06
CA TYR A 498 11.97 24.51 -37.55
C TYR A 498 13.26 25.32 -37.42
N LYS A 499 13.37 26.42 -38.15
CA LYS A 499 14.42 27.42 -37.96
C LYS A 499 13.86 28.51 -37.05
N ASN A 500 14.53 28.76 -35.93
CA ASN A 500 14.41 30.05 -35.26
C ASN A 500 14.90 31.11 -36.25
N ILE A 501 14.00 32.00 -36.67
CA ILE A 501 14.29 33.22 -37.42
C ILE A 501 14.43 34.35 -36.40
#